data_AF-A0A929E990-F1
#
_entry.id   AF-A0A929E990-F1
#
_cell.length_a   1.000
_cell.length_b   1.000
_cell.length_c   1.000
_cell.angle_alpha   90.00
_cell.angle_beta   90.00
_cell.angle_gamma   90.00
#
_symmetry.space_group_name_H-M   'P 1'
#
loop_
_entity.id
_entity.type
_entity.pdbx_description
1 polymer ?
#
loop_
_entity_poly.entity_id
_entity_poly.type
_entity_poly.pdbx_seq_one_letter_code
_entity_poly.pdbx_strand_id
1 'polypeptide(L)'
;MKNKVSHKMKAIIDNKILLLILMMILFSSNSLSAASKDPQEHFFDSSFGDFSEELVSAKEQGKKGIMIFFEMDDCPFCHWMKKNVLNKP
;
A
#
# COMPACT_ATOMS: atom_id res chain seq x y z
N MET A 1 3.50 -37.90 45.88
CA MET A 1 4.39 -37.60 44.73
C MET A 1 3.74 -36.73 43.62
N LYS A 2 2.74 -35.86 43.94
CA LYS A 2 1.94 -35.12 42.92
C LYS A 2 2.36 -33.66 42.68
N ASN A 3 3.25 -33.07 43.51
CA ASN A 3 3.57 -31.63 43.46
C ASN A 3 4.70 -31.20 42.52
N LYS A 4 5.52 -32.13 41.97
CA LYS A 4 6.66 -31.76 41.11
C LYS A 4 6.26 -31.53 39.65
N VAL A 5 5.17 -32.16 39.20
CA VAL A 5 4.66 -32.07 37.82
C VAL A 5 3.94 -30.74 37.57
N SER A 6 3.18 -30.25 38.55
CA SER A 6 2.44 -28.98 38.47
C SER A 6 3.36 -27.75 38.32
N HIS A 7 4.47 -27.71 39.06
CA HIS A 7 5.46 -26.62 38.95
C HIS A 7 6.23 -26.61 37.62
N LYS A 8 6.60 -27.79 37.10
CA LYS A 8 7.33 -27.92 35.84
C LYS A 8 6.45 -27.51 34.65
N MET A 9 5.15 -27.82 34.73
CA MET A 9 4.18 -27.49 33.70
C MET A 9 3.88 -25.99 33.65
N LYS A 10 3.81 -25.31 34.81
CA LYS A 10 3.64 -23.84 34.87
C LYS A 10 4.83 -23.10 34.26
N ALA A 11 6.07 -23.50 34.56
CA ALA A 11 7.27 -22.92 33.97
C ALA A 11 7.40 -23.19 32.44
N ILE A 12 6.93 -24.34 31.96
CA ILE A 12 6.88 -24.64 30.52
C ILE A 12 5.81 -23.79 29.82
N ILE A 13 4.66 -23.55 30.48
CA ILE A 13 3.58 -22.70 29.98
C ILE A 13 4.02 -21.22 29.96
N ASP A 14 4.67 -20.74 31.03
CA ASP A 14 5.20 -19.37 31.13
C ASP A 14 6.30 -19.11 30.08
N ASN A 15 7.20 -20.08 29.84
CA ASN A 15 8.23 -19.98 28.80
C ASN A 15 7.64 -20.04 27.38
N LYS A 16 6.57 -20.81 27.17
CA LYS A 16 5.85 -20.84 25.87
C LYS A 16 5.09 -19.55 25.63
N ILE A 17 4.43 -18.99 26.64
CA ILE A 17 3.72 -17.70 26.57
C ILE A 17 4.72 -16.56 26.28
N LEU A 18 5.89 -16.56 26.95
CA LEU A 18 6.95 -15.59 26.68
C LEU A 18 7.48 -15.68 25.24
N LEU A 19 7.65 -16.90 24.73
CA LEU A 19 8.07 -17.14 23.33
C LEU A 19 7.00 -16.67 22.32
N LEU A 20 5.73 -16.82 22.65
CA LEU A 20 4.59 -16.43 21.81
C LEU A 20 4.42 -14.89 21.76
N ILE A 21 4.63 -14.21 22.89
CA ILE A 21 4.65 -12.74 22.97
C ILE A 21 5.84 -12.18 22.19
N LEU A 22 7.03 -12.80 22.30
CA LEU A 22 8.21 -12.41 21.53
C LEU A 22 8.00 -12.59 20.02
N MET A 23 7.33 -13.67 19.58
CA MET A 23 6.94 -13.83 18.18
C MET A 23 5.94 -12.75 17.72
N MET A 24 4.96 -12.36 18.54
CA MET A 24 4.01 -11.30 18.17
C MET A 24 4.69 -9.94 17.99
N ILE A 25 5.72 -9.63 18.79
CA ILE A 25 6.47 -8.36 18.68
C ILE A 25 7.32 -8.33 17.39
N LEU A 26 7.80 -9.48 16.92
CA LEU A 26 8.58 -9.57 15.67
C LEU A 26 7.70 -9.43 14.41
N PHE A 27 6.39 -9.63 14.51
CA PHE A 27 5.46 -9.52 13.37
C PHE A 27 4.92 -8.10 13.11
N SER A 28 5.09 -7.15 14.05
CA SER A 28 4.52 -5.80 13.95
C SER A 28 5.37 -4.80 13.18
N SER A 29 6.49 -5.20 12.57
CA SER A 29 7.47 -4.29 11.94
C SER A 29 7.29 -4.04 10.44
N ASN A 30 6.09 -4.17 9.88
CA ASN A 30 5.85 -3.85 8.46
C ASN A 30 5.28 -2.44 8.30
N SER A 31 6.09 -1.43 8.64
CA SER A 31 5.80 -0.04 8.26
C SER A 31 6.22 0.16 6.81
N LEU A 32 5.33 -0.14 5.85
CA LEU A 32 5.58 0.13 4.44
C LEU A 32 5.53 1.65 4.21
N SER A 33 6.70 2.30 4.25
CA SER A 33 6.83 3.71 3.91
C SER A 33 6.52 3.90 2.43
N ALA A 34 5.35 4.47 2.13
CA ALA A 34 4.96 4.83 0.78
C ALA A 34 5.78 6.03 0.31
N ALA A 35 6.89 5.77 -0.37
CA ALA A 35 7.66 6.82 -1.05
C ALA A 35 6.76 7.53 -2.07
N SER A 36 6.79 8.86 -2.08
CA SER A 36 6.10 9.65 -3.10
C SER A 36 6.67 9.33 -4.48
N LYS A 37 5.81 8.93 -5.41
CA LYS A 37 6.18 8.56 -6.78
C LYS A 37 5.86 9.70 -7.75
N ASP A 38 6.65 9.83 -8.82
CA ASP A 38 6.31 10.78 -9.88
C ASP A 38 4.97 10.37 -10.54
N PRO A 39 3.94 11.23 -10.53
CA PRO A 39 2.62 10.86 -11.07
C PRO A 39 2.64 10.63 -12.59
N GLN A 40 3.57 11.25 -13.31
CA GLN A 40 3.65 11.14 -14.76
C GLN A 40 4.14 9.75 -15.18
N GLU A 41 4.99 9.12 -14.38
CA GLU A 41 5.51 7.77 -14.63
C GLU A 41 4.69 6.65 -13.97
N HIS A 42 3.95 6.96 -12.91
CA HIS A 42 3.33 5.94 -12.05
C HIS A 42 1.81 6.02 -11.88
N PHE A 43 1.18 7.15 -12.20
CA PHE A 43 -0.27 7.32 -12.09
C PHE A 43 -0.94 7.40 -13.46
N PHE A 44 -0.37 8.17 -14.39
CA PHE A 44 -0.94 8.35 -15.74
C PHE A 44 -0.42 7.32 -16.75
N ASP A 45 -1.28 6.96 -17.69
CA ASP A 45 -0.88 6.22 -18.90
C ASP A 45 -0.33 7.20 -19.95
N SER A 46 0.53 6.72 -20.84
CA SER A 46 0.93 7.49 -22.02
C SER A 46 -0.25 7.64 -22.97
N SER A 47 -0.62 8.88 -23.29
CA SER A 47 -1.69 9.20 -24.24
C SER A 47 -1.13 9.84 -25.50
N PHE A 48 -1.68 9.48 -26.66
CA PHE A 48 -1.33 10.04 -27.97
C PHE A 48 -2.40 11.04 -28.47
N GLY A 49 -3.44 11.28 -27.67
CA GLY A 49 -4.52 12.20 -27.99
C GLY A 49 -5.68 11.60 -28.79
N ASP A 50 -5.62 10.31 -29.16
CA ASP A 50 -6.77 9.57 -29.69
C ASP A 50 -7.56 8.92 -28.55
N PHE A 51 -8.42 9.72 -27.92
CA PHE A 51 -9.25 9.24 -26.80
C PHE A 51 -10.27 8.18 -27.22
N SER A 52 -10.61 8.06 -28.52
CA SER A 52 -11.58 7.07 -28.98
C SER A 52 -10.94 5.69 -28.97
N GLU A 53 -9.73 5.57 -29.50
CA GLU A 53 -8.95 4.33 -29.46
C GLU A 53 -8.57 3.95 -28.03
N GLU A 54 -8.10 4.92 -27.24
CA GLU A 54 -7.72 4.71 -25.84
C GLU A 54 -8.91 4.23 -24.99
N LEU A 55 -10.12 4.73 -25.25
CA LEU A 55 -11.34 4.28 -24.58
C LEU A 55 -11.70 2.82 -24.93
N VAL A 56 -11.52 2.42 -26.19
CA VAL A 56 -11.74 1.01 -26.61
C VAL A 56 -10.74 0.11 -25.89
N SER A 57 -9.45 0.47 -25.91
CA SER A 57 -8.39 -0.28 -25.24
C SER A 57 -8.63 -0.39 -23.73
N ALA A 58 -9.05 0.69 -23.08
CA ALA A 58 -9.38 0.68 -21.66
C ALA A 58 -10.54 -0.27 -21.31
N LYS A 59 -11.56 -0.35 -22.18
CA LYS A 59 -12.66 -1.31 -22.01
C LYS A 59 -12.18 -2.75 -22.16
N GLU A 60 -11.33 -3.03 -23.15
CA GLU A 60 -10.76 -4.36 -23.38
C GLU A 60 -9.85 -4.81 -22.22
N GLN A 61 -9.10 -3.87 -21.63
CA GLN A 61 -8.29 -4.10 -20.42
C GLN A 61 -9.14 -4.24 -19.14
N GLY A 62 -10.47 -4.09 -19.23
CA GLY A 62 -11.37 -4.21 -18.08
C GLY A 62 -11.29 -3.04 -17.09
N LYS A 63 -10.75 -1.88 -17.50
CA LYS A 63 -10.71 -0.67 -16.68
C LYS A 63 -12.14 -0.21 -16.36
N LYS A 64 -12.33 0.34 -15.15
CA LYS A 64 -13.66 0.77 -14.67
C LYS A 64 -14.06 2.18 -15.09
N GLY A 65 -13.09 2.99 -15.47
CA GLY A 65 -13.30 4.35 -15.91
C GLY A 65 -12.02 4.94 -16.46
N ILE A 66 -12.16 6.11 -17.07
CA ILE A 66 -11.07 6.95 -17.55
C ILE A 66 -11.06 8.23 -16.73
N MET A 67 -9.89 8.64 -16.27
CA MET A 67 -9.65 9.94 -15.68
C MET A 67 -8.88 10.80 -16.68
N ILE A 68 -9.49 11.89 -17.14
CA ILE A 68 -8.81 12.90 -17.95
C ILE A 68 -8.43 14.04 -17.02
N PHE A 69 -7.14 14.37 -16.99
CA PHE A 69 -6.62 15.48 -16.19
C PHE A 69 -6.27 16.66 -17.09
N PHE A 70 -7.07 17.72 -17.03
CA PHE A 70 -6.82 18.95 -17.76
C PHE A 70 -5.80 19.80 -16.99
N GLU A 71 -4.60 19.95 -17.56
CA GLU A 71 -3.51 20.73 -17.01
C GLU A 71 -3.20 21.95 -17.88
N MET A 72 -2.66 23.00 -17.27
CA MET A 72 -2.06 24.15 -17.94
C MET A 72 -0.74 24.49 -17.22
N ASP A 73 0.23 25.05 -17.94
CA ASP A 73 1.59 25.30 -17.43
C ASP A 73 1.61 26.19 -16.17
N ASP A 74 0.74 27.20 -16.10
CA ASP A 74 0.66 28.14 -14.97
C ASP A 74 -0.54 27.86 -14.04
N CYS A 75 -0.83 26.59 -13.78
CA CYS A 75 -1.92 26.16 -12.92
C CYS A 75 -1.42 25.76 -11.50
N PRO A 76 -1.51 26.64 -10.47
CA PRO A 76 -1.01 26.32 -9.13
C PRO A 76 -1.75 25.14 -8.48
N PHE A 77 -3.03 24.96 -8.81
CA PHE A 77 -3.82 23.83 -8.31
C PHE A 77 -3.40 22.51 -8.95
N CYS A 78 -3.00 22.52 -10.22
CA CYS A 78 -2.52 21.34 -10.93
C CYS A 78 -1.20 20.85 -10.33
N HIS A 79 -0.28 21.77 -10.03
CA HIS A 79 0.97 21.44 -9.32
C HIS A 79 0.70 20.87 -7.93
N TRP A 80 -0.24 21.46 -7.19
CA TRP A 80 -0.59 20.95 -5.86
C TRP A 80 -1.17 19.53 -5.93
N MET A 81 -2.07 19.27 -6.89
CA MET A 81 -2.68 17.96 -7.12
C MET A 81 -1.63 16.90 -7.43
N LYS A 82 -0.71 17.18 -8.37
CA LYS A 82 0.40 16.28 -8.70
C LYS A 82 1.32 16.01 -7.50
N LYS A 83 1.64 17.06 -6.72
CA LYS A 83 2.60 16.96 -5.60
C LYS A 83 2.03 16.33 -4.33
N ASN A 84 0.72 16.41 -4.09
CA ASN A 84 0.14 16.04 -2.80
C ASN A 84 -0.91 14.94 -2.88
N VAL A 85 -1.53 14.74 -4.04
CA VAL A 85 -2.67 13.82 -4.20
C VAL A 85 -2.29 12.67 -5.13
N LEU A 86 -1.85 12.96 -6.36
CA LEU A 86 -1.63 11.94 -7.40
C LEU A 86 -0.29 11.20 -7.27
N ASN A 87 0.57 11.63 -6.35
CA ASN A 87 1.86 10.99 -6.06
C ASN A 87 1.78 9.89 -4.98
N LYS A 88 0.57 9.61 -4.50
CA LYS A 88 0.31 8.57 -3.50
C LYS A 88 -0.02 7.25 -4.21
N PRO A 89 0.45 6.11 -3.68
CA PRO A 89 0.14 4.80 -4.22
C PRO A 89 -1.31 4.37 -3.95
#